data_AF-A0A9D1SN79-F1
#
_entry.id   AF-A0A9D1SN79-F1
#
_cell.length_a   1.000
_cell.length_b   1.000
_cell.length_c   1.000
_cell.angle_alpha   90.00
_cell.angle_beta   90.00
_cell.angle_gamma   90.00
#
_symmetry.space_group_name_H-M   'P 1'
#
loop_
_entity.id
_entity.type
_entity.pdbx_description
1 polymer ?
#
loop_
_entity_poly.entity_id
_entity_poly.type
_entity_poly.pdbx_seq_one_letter_code
_entity_poly.pdbx_strand_id
1 'polypeptide(L)'
;MIRTENANGYIEITNNYFSKLVGKTASSCFGVAGMVSSTPAQAIKSALKGRYDLDTTNQGVNVRSENGLLTIDLHIAVTYGINISAIVSSIVNKVRYTIEEATDLKVEAVNVYVDQLKN
;
A
#
# COMPACT_ATOMS: atom_id res chain seq x y z
N MET A 1 4.73 -0.73 -12.61
CA MET A 1 6.05 -1.39 -12.50
C MET A 1 7.08 -0.31 -12.75
N ILE A 2 8.27 -0.44 -12.18
CA ILE A 2 9.36 0.52 -12.40
C ILE A 2 10.54 -0.22 -13.00
N ARG A 3 11.13 0.34 -14.05
CA ARG A 3 12.33 -0.17 -14.70
C ARG A 3 13.40 0.91 -14.67
N THR A 4 14.57 0.54 -14.17
CA THR A 4 15.79 1.37 -14.12
C THR A 4 16.83 0.71 -15.01
N GLU A 5 17.43 1.44 -15.95
CA GLU A 5 18.35 0.88 -16.95
C GLU A 5 19.68 1.65 -16.97
N ASN A 6 20.78 0.92 -17.16
CA ASN A 6 22.12 1.46 -17.34
C ASN A 6 22.93 0.59 -18.32
N ALA A 7 24.21 0.92 -18.53
CA ALA A 7 25.09 0.21 -19.46
C ALA A 7 25.29 -1.30 -19.13
N ASN A 8 24.99 -1.72 -17.89
CA ASN A 8 25.14 -3.11 -17.44
C ASN A 8 23.80 -3.89 -17.50
N GLY A 9 22.71 -3.27 -17.93
CA GLY A 9 21.39 -3.88 -18.04
C GLY A 9 20.30 -3.09 -17.31
N TYR A 10 19.21 -3.77 -16.94
CA TYR A 10 18.09 -3.14 -16.26
C TYR A 10 17.65 -3.91 -15.01
N ILE A 11 17.14 -3.17 -14.04
CA ILE A 11 16.45 -3.69 -12.86
C ILE A 11 14.97 -3.35 -13.02
N GLU A 12 14.11 -4.33 -12.72
CA GLU A 12 12.68 -4.14 -12.74
C GLU A 12 12.07 -4.47 -11.38
N ILE A 13 11.31 -3.53 -10.83
CA ILE A 13 10.57 -3.70 -9.58
C ILE A 13 9.08 -3.73 -9.90
N THR A 14 8.45 -4.85 -9.56
CA THR A 14 7.03 -5.09 -9.88
C THR A 14 6.10 -4.36 -8.93
N ASN A 15 4.90 -4.03 -9.41
CA ASN A 15 3.85 -3.46 -8.53
C ASN A 15 3.51 -4.39 -7.38
N ASN A 16 3.60 -5.71 -7.57
CA ASN A 16 3.33 -6.70 -6.53
C ASN A 16 4.34 -6.61 -5.36
N TYR A 17 5.60 -6.27 -5.64
CA TYR A 17 6.58 -5.99 -4.59
C TYR A 17 6.15 -4.78 -3.75
N PHE A 18 5.82 -3.66 -4.40
CA PHE A 18 5.38 -2.45 -3.68
C PHE A 18 4.08 -2.68 -2.92
N SER A 19 3.09 -3.35 -3.51
CA SER A 19 1.84 -3.69 -2.81
C SER A 19 2.09 -4.47 -1.53
N LYS A 20 3.03 -5.42 -1.53
CA LYS A 20 3.42 -6.19 -0.34
C LYS A 20 4.14 -5.34 0.71
N LEU A 21 5.11 -4.55 0.27
CA LEU A 21 5.88 -3.68 1.15
C LEU A 21 4.97 -2.66 1.85
N VAL A 22 4.14 -1.97 1.06
CA VAL A 22 3.19 -0.97 1.52
C VAL A 22 2.12 -1.59 2.40
N GLY A 23 1.51 -2.69 1.97
CA GLY A 23 0.46 -3.38 2.71
C GLY A 23 0.92 -3.80 4.10
N LYS A 24 2.12 -4.39 4.21
CA LYS A 24 2.72 -4.78 5.49
C LYS A 24 3.05 -3.56 6.35
N THR A 25 3.59 -2.51 5.74
CA THR A 25 3.95 -1.27 6.45
C THR A 25 2.71 -0.56 7.01
N ALA A 26 1.68 -0.37 6.19
CA ALA A 26 0.42 0.24 6.60
C ALA A 26 -0.30 -0.59 7.67
N SER A 27 -0.40 -1.91 7.49
CA SER A 27 -1.02 -2.81 8.49
C SER A 27 -0.28 -2.82 9.84
N SER A 28 1.01 -2.47 9.87
CA SER A 28 1.78 -2.33 11.10
C SER A 28 1.65 -0.97 11.79
N CYS A 29 0.91 -0.02 11.20
CA CYS A 29 0.69 1.29 11.80
C CYS A 29 -0.39 1.22 12.87
N PHE A 30 -0.17 1.93 13.98
CA PHE A 30 -1.16 2.03 15.04
C PHE A 30 -2.49 2.58 14.50
N GLY A 31 -3.62 2.01 14.94
CA GLY A 31 -4.95 2.43 14.52
C GLY A 31 -5.46 1.81 13.21
N VAL A 32 -4.63 1.09 12.46
CA VAL A 32 -5.06 0.33 11.28
C VAL A 32 -5.66 -1.00 11.73
N ALA A 33 -6.95 -1.19 11.46
CA ALA A 33 -7.73 -2.37 11.83
C ALA A 33 -7.89 -3.38 10.67
N GLY A 34 -7.41 -3.01 9.48
CA GLY A 34 -7.34 -3.88 8.32
C GLY A 34 -7.15 -3.11 7.01
N MET A 35 -6.85 -3.85 5.95
CA MET A 35 -6.78 -3.34 4.58
C MET A 35 -8.08 -3.64 3.84
N VAL A 36 -8.56 -2.72 3.00
CA VAL A 36 -9.87 -2.82 2.32
C VAL A 36 -9.67 -2.91 0.81
N SER A 37 -10.21 -3.93 0.15
CA SER A 37 -10.10 -4.09 -1.30
C SER A 37 -10.67 -2.90 -2.06
N SER A 38 -9.86 -2.29 -2.93
CA SER A 38 -10.22 -1.04 -3.62
C SER A 38 -10.58 -1.20 -5.11
N THR A 39 -10.38 -2.38 -5.69
CA THR A 39 -10.66 -2.64 -7.12
C THR A 39 -11.53 -3.87 -7.34
N PRO A 40 -12.37 -3.91 -8.39
CA PRO A 40 -13.20 -5.08 -8.70
C PRO A 40 -12.39 -6.36 -8.90
N ALA A 41 -11.18 -6.25 -9.47
CA ALA A 41 -10.28 -7.39 -9.62
C ALA A 41 -9.81 -7.94 -8.25
N GLN A 42 -9.50 -7.06 -7.29
CA GLN A 42 -9.18 -7.48 -5.92
C GLN A 42 -10.40 -8.07 -5.21
N ALA A 43 -11.58 -7.47 -5.37
CA ALA A 43 -12.83 -7.98 -4.81
C ALA A 43 -13.17 -9.39 -5.34
N ILE A 44 -13.09 -9.59 -6.66
CA ILE A 44 -13.30 -10.90 -7.30
C ILE A 44 -12.23 -11.90 -6.83
N LYS A 45 -10.95 -11.50 -6.79
CA LYS A 45 -9.87 -12.36 -6.28
C LYS A 45 -10.10 -12.75 -4.81
N SER A 46 -10.60 -11.84 -3.98
CA SER A 46 -10.93 -12.10 -2.59
C SER A 46 -12.13 -13.05 -2.44
N ALA A 47 -13.14 -12.92 -3.30
CA ALA A 47 -14.31 -13.79 -3.32
C ALA A 47 -13.97 -15.21 -3.82
N LEU A 48 -13.12 -15.31 -4.84
CA LEU A 48 -12.72 -16.59 -5.45
C LEU A 48 -11.66 -17.34 -4.64
N LYS A 49 -10.77 -16.66 -3.91
CA LYS A 49 -9.71 -17.34 -3.14
C LYS A 49 -10.23 -18.14 -1.95
N GLY A 50 -11.46 -17.89 -1.47
CA GLY A 50 -12.00 -18.56 -0.29
C GLY A 50 -11.10 -18.40 0.94
N ARG A 51 -11.50 -18.98 2.07
CA ARG A 51 -10.85 -18.83 3.39
C ARG A 51 -9.42 -19.42 3.52
N TYR A 52 -8.76 -19.76 2.41
CA TYR A 52 -7.54 -20.57 2.40
C TYR A 52 -6.24 -19.76 2.34
N ASP A 53 -6.32 -18.46 2.03
CA ASP A 53 -5.15 -17.57 2.02
C ASP A 53 -5.56 -16.20 2.58
N LEU A 54 -5.43 -16.07 3.91
CA LEU A 54 -5.87 -14.93 4.72
C LEU A 54 -4.96 -13.69 4.60
N ASP A 55 -3.92 -13.74 3.75
CA ASP A 55 -2.96 -12.66 3.58
C ASP A 55 -3.54 -11.50 2.74
N THR A 56 -4.60 -10.89 3.32
CA THR A 56 -5.32 -9.71 2.82
C THR A 56 -4.51 -8.43 2.96
N THR A 57 -3.33 -8.51 3.57
CA THR A 57 -2.36 -7.44 3.77
C THR A 57 -2.05 -6.66 2.48
N ASN A 58 -2.15 -7.29 1.31
CA ASN A 58 -1.87 -6.68 0.01
C ASN A 58 -3.10 -6.07 -0.67
N GLN A 59 -4.30 -6.32 -0.14
CA GLN A 59 -5.53 -5.72 -0.66
C GLN A 59 -5.56 -4.23 -0.30
N GLY A 60 -6.27 -3.43 -1.09
CA GLY A 60 -6.41 -2.00 -0.83
C GLY A 60 -5.17 -1.18 -1.13
N VAL A 61 -4.12 -1.78 -1.70
CA VAL A 61 -2.95 -1.05 -2.18
C VAL A 61 -2.99 -0.94 -3.69
N ASN A 62 -2.99 0.29 -4.21
CA ASN A 62 -2.73 0.57 -5.62
C ASN A 62 -1.42 1.34 -5.74
N VAL A 63 -0.57 0.92 -6.69
CA VAL A 63 0.74 1.54 -6.93
C VAL A 63 0.82 1.91 -8.39
N ARG A 64 0.96 3.21 -8.62
CA ARG A 64 1.16 3.82 -9.93
C ARG A 64 2.55 4.43 -9.98
N SER A 65 3.18 4.37 -11.14
CA SER A 65 4.44 5.05 -11.38
C SER A 65 4.32 5.88 -12.64
N GLU A 66 4.63 7.17 -12.51
CA GLU A 66 4.66 8.14 -13.58
C GLU A 66 5.99 8.89 -13.50
N ASN A 67 6.73 8.95 -14.61
CA ASN A 67 8.03 9.65 -14.70
C ASN A 67 9.06 9.23 -13.62
N GLY A 68 9.06 7.97 -13.19
CA GLY A 68 9.96 7.46 -12.16
C GLY A 68 9.57 7.82 -10.72
N LEU A 69 8.46 8.53 -10.53
CA LEU A 69 7.88 8.83 -9.23
C LEU A 69 6.77 7.83 -8.90
N LEU A 70 6.63 7.49 -7.62
CA LEU A 70 5.63 6.56 -7.12
C LEU A 70 4.44 7.29 -6.51
N THR A 71 3.23 6.94 -6.93
CA THR A 71 1.98 7.32 -6.26
C THR A 71 1.30 6.08 -5.69
N ILE A 72 1.00 6.12 -4.39
CA ILE A 72 0.43 5.02 -3.62
C ILE A 72 -0.96 5.42 -3.15
N ASP A 73 -1.95 4.60 -3.44
CA ASP A 73 -3.29 4.70 -2.86
C ASP A 73 -3.50 3.55 -1.87
N LEU A 74 -3.90 3.90 -0.66
CA LEU A 74 -4.13 3.01 0.48
C LEU A 74 -5.57 3.07 0.94
N HIS A 75 -6.26 1.94 0.90
CA HIS A 75 -7.63 1.79 1.40
C HIS A 75 -7.62 0.97 2.67
N ILE A 76 -8.04 1.58 3.78
CA ILE A 76 -7.89 1.00 5.12
C ILE A 76 -9.19 1.05 5.91
N ALA A 77 -9.31 0.11 6.84
CA ALA A 77 -10.22 0.17 7.96
C ALA A 77 -9.46 0.66 9.19
N VAL A 78 -10.02 1.58 9.96
CA VAL A 78 -9.39 2.09 11.19
C VAL A 78 -10.25 1.79 12.42
N THR A 79 -9.60 1.70 13.59
CA THR A 79 -10.31 1.50 14.86
C THR A 79 -11.10 2.75 15.24
N TYR A 80 -12.34 2.57 15.69
CA TYR A 80 -13.18 3.66 16.18
C TYR A 80 -12.56 4.34 17.42
N GLY A 81 -12.79 5.64 17.57
CA GLY A 81 -12.34 6.41 18.73
C GLY A 81 -10.88 6.89 18.69
N ILE A 82 -10.18 6.72 17.57
CA ILE A 82 -8.81 7.23 17.38
C ILE A 82 -8.79 8.55 16.59
N ASN A 83 -7.73 9.34 16.75
CA ASN A 83 -7.51 10.54 15.94
C ASN A 83 -7.06 10.17 14.52
N ILE A 84 -8.01 10.10 13.58
CA ILE A 84 -7.76 9.71 12.19
C ILE A 84 -6.70 10.58 11.52
N SER A 85 -6.69 11.89 11.74
CA SER A 85 -5.72 12.80 11.12
C SER A 85 -4.28 12.48 11.54
N ALA A 86 -4.07 12.18 12.83
CA ALA A 86 -2.77 11.78 13.35
C ALA A 86 -2.31 10.43 12.76
N ILE A 87 -3.22 9.45 12.67
CA ILE A 87 -2.93 8.14 12.10
C ILE A 87 -2.58 8.24 10.62
N VAL A 88 -3.38 8.96 9.83
CA VAL A 88 -3.13 9.16 8.40
C VAL A 88 -1.76 9.80 8.18
N SER A 89 -1.43 10.85 8.94
CA SER A 89 -0.12 11.51 8.85
C SER A 89 1.03 10.54 9.17
N SER A 90 0.87 9.71 10.20
CA SER A 90 1.86 8.68 10.54
C SER A 90 2.01 7.62 9.44
N ILE A 91 0.92 7.17 8.83
CA ILE A 91 0.94 6.18 7.75
C ILE A 91 1.67 6.75 6.53
N VAL A 92 1.32 7.97 6.10
CA VAL A 92 1.94 8.65 4.96
C VAL A 92 3.45 8.72 5.14
N ASN A 93 3.91 9.17 6.31
CA ASN A 93 5.34 9.29 6.60
C ASN A 93 6.04 7.93 6.62
N LYS A 94 5.47 6.93 7.31
CA LYS A 94 6.09 5.61 7.43
C LYS A 94 6.18 4.88 6.09
N VAL A 95 5.12 4.94 5.28
CA VAL A 95 5.06 4.29 3.96
C VAL A 95 6.04 4.95 3.00
N ARG A 96 6.06 6.29 2.93
CA ARG A 96 7.05 7.03 2.13
C ARG A 96 8.46 6.62 2.52
N TYR A 97 8.81 6.77 3.80
CA TYR A 97 10.14 6.43 4.31
C TYR A 97 10.54 4.99 3.96
N THR A 98 9.66 4.02 4.20
CA THR A 98 9.97 2.60 3.96
C THR A 98 10.24 2.29 2.48
N ILE A 99 9.52 2.91 1.54
CA ILE A 99 9.75 2.71 0.10
C ILE A 99 11.07 3.35 -0.32
N GLU A 100 11.29 4.61 0.07
CA GLU A 100 12.48 5.37 -0.31
C GLU A 100 13.74 4.71 0.24
N GLU A 101 13.73 4.26 1.51
CA GLU A 101 14.83 3.54 2.15
C GLU A 101 15.11 2.19 1.46
N ALA A 102 14.07 1.44 1.08
CA ALA A 102 14.24 0.09 0.54
C ALA A 102 14.64 0.06 -0.95
N THR A 103 14.33 1.12 -1.71
CA THR A 103 14.43 1.09 -3.18
C THR A 103 15.17 2.29 -3.79
N ASP A 104 15.46 3.33 -3.00
CA ASP A 104 16.00 4.61 -3.46
C ASP A 104 15.12 5.36 -4.49
N LEU A 105 13.91 4.87 -4.73
CA LEU A 105 12.92 5.51 -5.60
C LEU A 105 12.17 6.59 -4.85
N LYS A 106 11.82 7.68 -5.52
CA LYS A 106 11.07 8.79 -4.92
C LYS A 106 9.57 8.54 -4.94
N VAL A 107 8.93 8.83 -3.82
CA VAL A 107 7.48 8.81 -3.69
C VAL A 107 6.96 10.22 -3.97
N GLU A 108 6.00 10.37 -4.85
CA GLU A 108 5.29 11.63 -5.06
C GLU A 108 4.21 11.80 -4.00
N ALA A 109 3.29 10.85 -3.93
CA ALA A 109 2.13 10.91 -3.05
C ALA A 109 1.83 9.56 -2.38
N VAL A 110 1.31 9.65 -1.15
CA VAL A 110 0.66 8.54 -0.44
C VAL A 110 -0.73 9.04 -0.06
N ASN A 111 -1.74 8.54 -0.75
CA ASN A 111 -3.13 8.86 -0.51
C ASN A 111 -3.73 7.78 0.41
N VAL A 112 -4.33 8.18 1.52
CA VAL A 112 -4.94 7.26 2.48
C VAL A 112 -6.44 7.50 2.53
N TYR A 113 -7.20 6.48 2.16
CA TYR A 113 -8.65 6.43 2.18
C TYR A 113 -9.10 5.58 3.36
N VAL A 114 -9.84 6.20 4.27
CA VAL A 114 -10.46 5.51 5.39
C VAL A 114 -11.85 5.08 4.97
N ASP A 115 -11.95 3.84 4.51
CA ASP A 115 -13.19 3.31 3.91
C ASP A 115 -14.13 2.70 4.95
N GLN A 116 -13.57 2.25 6.08
CA GLN A 116 -14.33 1.56 7.13
C GLN A 116 -13.85 1.95 8.53
N LEU A 117 -14.78 1.94 9.48
CA LEU A 117 -14.50 2.00 10.91
C LEU A 117 -14.80 0.64 11.53
N LYS A 118 -13.90 0.14 12.38
CA LYS A 118 -14.11 -1.08 13.18
C LYS A 118 -14.22 -0.74 14.65
N ASN A 119 -15.21 -1.33 15.30
CA ASN A 119 -15.42 -1.28 16.75
C ASN A 119 -14.55 -2.30 17.48
#